data_AF-X0UUX0-F1
#
_entry.id   AF-X0UUX0-F1
#
_cell.length_a   1.000
_cell.length_b   1.000
_cell.length_c   1.000
_cell.angle_alpha   90.00
_cell.angle_beta   90.00
_cell.angle_gamma   90.00
#
_symmetry.space_group_name_H-M   'P 1'
#
loop_
_entity.id
_entity.type
_entity.pdbx_description
1 polymer ?
#
loop_
_entity_poly.entity_id
_entity_poly.type
_entity_poly.pdbx_seq_one_letter_code
_entity_poly.pdbx_strand_id
1 'polypeptide(L)' 'SQKAWITVTPVNDPPSMANSPDLFVHYDSPYNFDYTPYISDPDDPLFMLTLTSDKPAFVTVSGLVLTYNYPISMSGR' A
#
# COMPACT_ATOMS: atom_id res chain seq x y z
N SER A 1 -17.72 47.89 -0.17
CA SER A 1 -16.98 46.62 -0.18
C SER A 1 -16.83 46.10 -1.60
N GLN A 2 -15.63 45.71 -2.02
CA GLN A 2 -15.42 44.96 -3.27
C GLN A 2 -15.35 43.46 -2.97
N LYS A 3 -15.90 42.66 -3.87
CA LYS A 3 -15.71 41.20 -3.86
C LYS A 3 -14.59 40.85 -4.82
N ALA A 4 -13.71 39.96 -4.37
CA ALA A 4 -12.73 39.29 -5.22
C ALA A 4 -13.12 37.81 -5.34
N TRP A 5 -12.77 37.21 -6.48
CA TRP A 5 -12.92 35.78 -6.72
C TRP A 5 -11.53 35.15 -6.73
N ILE A 6 -11.40 34.00 -6.06
CA ILE A 6 -10.19 33.18 -6.08
C ILE A 6 -10.56 31.88 -6.79
N THR A 7 -9.80 31.53 -7.82
CA THR A 7 -9.93 30.26 -8.53
C THR A 7 -8.77 29.37 -8.14
N VAL A 8 -9.05 28.17 -7.64
CA VAL A 8 -8.05 27.13 -7.37
C VAL A 8 -8.16 26.10 -8.48
N THR A 9 -7.09 25.89 -9.23
CA THR A 9 -6.95 24.74 -10.14
C THR A 9 -6.40 23.56 -9.34
N PRO A 10 -7.15 22.45 -9.19
CA PRO A 10 -6.63 21.26 -8.55
C PRO A 10 -5.44 20.70 -9.34
N VAL A 11 -4.41 20.28 -8.60
CA VAL A 11 -3.25 19.56 -9.13
C VAL A 11 -3.36 18.15 -8.57
N ASN A 12 -3.13 17.14 -9.40
CA ASN A 12 -3.13 15.75 -8.95
C ASN A 12 -1.92 15.49 -8.02
N ASP A 13 -2.20 15.04 -6.81
CA ASP A 13 -1.24 14.58 -5.82
C ASP A 13 -0.95 13.07 -6.02
N PRO A 14 0.22 12.57 -5.59
CA PRO A 14 0.52 11.15 -5.63
C PRO A 14 -0.12 10.39 -4.45
N PRO A 15 -0.31 9.07 -4.57
CA PRO A 15 -0.73 8.24 -3.46
C PRO A 15 0.33 8.24 -2.35
N SER A 16 -0.12 8.10 -1.12
CA SER A 16 0.71 8.06 0.07
C SER A 16 0.53 6.74 0.84
N MET A 17 1.60 6.31 1.51
CA MET A 17 1.60 5.16 2.40
C MET A 17 2.03 5.59 3.80
N ALA A 18 1.16 5.35 4.79
CA ALA A 18 1.47 5.54 6.20
C ALA A 18 2.35 4.39 6.74
N ASN A 19 2.97 4.60 7.89
CA ASN A 19 3.75 3.56 8.56
C ASN A 19 2.86 2.34 8.89
N SER A 20 3.24 1.17 8.36
CA SER A 20 2.70 -0.12 8.78
C SER A 20 3.52 -0.68 9.96
N PRO A 21 2.96 -1.58 10.78
CA PRO A 21 3.74 -2.31 11.79
C PRO A 21 4.82 -3.16 11.14
N ASP A 22 5.85 -3.48 11.92
CA ASP A 22 6.79 -4.55 11.57
C ASP A 22 6.03 -5.88 11.49
N LEU A 23 6.25 -6.62 10.40
CA LEU A 23 5.60 -7.90 10.17
C LEU A 23 6.57 -9.04 10.48
N PHE A 24 6.16 -9.92 11.38
CA PHE A 24 6.84 -11.19 11.66
C PHE A 24 5.98 -12.31 11.10
N VAL A 25 6.52 -13.06 10.14
CA VAL A 25 5.80 -14.12 9.43
C VAL A 25 6.49 -15.46 9.67
N HIS A 26 5.69 -16.53 9.71
CA HIS A 26 6.23 -17.88 9.76
C HIS A 26 6.65 -18.33 8.37
N TYR A 27 7.77 -19.04 8.29
CA TYR A 27 8.16 -19.69 7.04
C TYR A 27 7.14 -20.76 6.65
N ASP A 28 7.03 -21.02 5.34
CA ASP A 28 6.15 -22.02 4.73
C ASP A 28 4.67 -21.90 5.16
N SER A 29 4.28 -20.73 5.67
CA SER A 29 2.93 -20.42 6.14
C SER A 29 2.50 -19.07 5.60
N PRO A 30 1.51 -19.03 4.69
CA PRO A 30 0.99 -17.77 4.15
C PRO A 30 0.49 -16.83 5.25
N TYR A 31 0.90 -15.57 5.19
CA TYR A 31 0.43 -14.49 6.05
C TYR A 31 -0.21 -13.39 5.19
N ASN A 32 -1.46 -13.07 5.46
CA ASN A 32 -2.18 -12.00 4.76
C ASN A 32 -2.11 -10.71 5.56
N PHE A 33 -1.75 -9.62 4.89
CA PHE A 33 -1.75 -8.28 5.48
C PHE A 33 -2.53 -7.32 4.58
N ASP A 34 -3.50 -6.63 5.18
CA ASP A 34 -4.32 -5.63 4.51
C ASP A 34 -3.68 -4.24 4.62
N TYR A 35 -3.21 -3.70 3.50
CA TYR A 35 -2.64 -2.35 3.43
C TYR A 35 -3.69 -1.25 3.28
N THR A 36 -4.99 -1.58 3.14
CA THR A 36 -6.07 -0.59 2.99
C THR A 36 -6.03 0.53 4.03
N PRO A 37 -5.78 0.27 5.34
CA PRO A 37 -5.71 1.33 6.35
C PRO A 37 -4.49 2.25 6.24
N TYR A 38 -3.50 1.87 5.43
CA TYR A 38 -2.21 2.53 5.33
C TYR A 38 -2.01 3.25 4.00
N ILE A 39 -2.93 3.11 3.04
CA ILE A 39 -2.82 3.73 1.72
C ILE A 39 -3.91 4.78 1.58
N SER A 40 -3.56 5.94 1.05
CA SER A 40 -4.52 6.99 0.71
C SER A 40 -4.04 7.80 -0.47
N ASP A 41 -5.00 8.33 -1.23
CA ASP A 41 -4.75 9.29 -2.29
C ASP A 41 -5.82 10.41 -2.15
N PRO A 42 -5.44 11.70 -2.15
CA PRO A 42 -6.39 12.81 -2.03
C PRO A 42 -7.34 12.95 -3.21
N ASP A 43 -6.93 12.50 -4.40
CA ASP A 43 -7.63 12.72 -5.67
C ASP A 43 -8.33 11.45 -6.18
N ASP A 44 -7.72 10.28 -5.97
CA ASP A 44 -8.20 9.00 -6.47
C ASP A 44 -8.78 8.08 -5.39
N PRO A 45 -9.88 7.36 -5.67
CA PRO A 45 -10.38 6.33 -4.77
C PRO A 45 -9.44 5.11 -4.75
N LEU A 46 -9.41 4.38 -3.62
CA LEU A 46 -8.49 3.24 -3.42
C LEU A 46 -8.55 2.16 -4.51
N PHE A 47 -9.70 1.95 -5.16
CA PHE A 47 -9.83 0.94 -6.22
C PHE A 47 -9.10 1.30 -7.52
N MET A 48 -8.69 2.57 -7.69
CA MET A 48 -7.86 3.02 -8.80
C MET A 48 -6.36 2.88 -8.52
N LEU A 49 -5.98 2.63 -7.26
CA LEU A 49 -4.60 2.48 -6.85
C LEU A 49 -4.11 1.05 -7.09
N THR A 50 -2.83 0.92 -7.44
CA THR A 50 -2.16 -0.37 -7.61
C THR A 50 -1.04 -0.51 -6.60
N LEU A 51 -1.05 -1.60 -5.83
CA LEU A 51 0.04 -1.99 -4.96
C LEU A 51 0.88 -3.06 -5.65
N THR A 52 2.21 -2.99 -5.51
CA THR A 52 3.15 -3.96 -6.09
C THR A 52 4.19 -4.36 -5.07
N SER A 53 4.72 -5.58 -5.19
CA SER A 53 5.87 -6.05 -4.40
C SER A 53 7.09 -6.26 -5.30
N ASP A 54 8.27 -5.90 -4.78
CA ASP A 54 9.58 -6.20 -5.38
C ASP A 54 10.05 -7.65 -5.10
N LYS A 55 9.27 -8.42 -4.32
CA LYS A 55 9.52 -9.84 -4.00
C LYS A 55 8.43 -10.77 -4.56
N PRO A 56 8.16 -10.76 -5.88
CA PRO A 56 7.06 -11.53 -6.46
C PRO A 56 7.19 -13.06 -6.32
N ALA A 57 8.39 -13.57 -6.00
CA ALA A 57 8.61 -14.99 -5.73
C ALA A 57 8.01 -15.45 -4.39
N PHE A 58 7.80 -14.53 -3.44
CA PHE A 58 7.36 -14.82 -2.07
C PHE A 58 6.18 -13.98 -1.62
N VAL A 59 5.78 -12.99 -2.43
CA VAL A 59 4.70 -12.07 -2.12
C VAL A 59 3.76 -11.99 -3.31
N THR A 60 2.49 -12.33 -3.09
CA THR A 60 1.42 -12.11 -4.06
C THR A 60 0.59 -10.91 -3.64
N VAL A 61 0.11 -10.14 -4.61
CA VAL A 61 -0.72 -8.95 -4.36
C VAL A 61 -2.12 -9.17 -4.94
N SER A 62 -3.15 -8.91 -4.14
CA SER A 62 -4.55 -8.93 -4.55
C SER A 62 -5.22 -7.63 -4.06
N GLY A 63 -5.37 -6.66 -4.96
CA GLY A 63 -5.77 -5.31 -4.58
C GLY A 63 -4.73 -4.68 -3.65
N LEU A 64 -5.15 -4.27 -2.45
CA LEU A 64 -4.27 -3.74 -1.41
C LEU A 64 -3.90 -4.78 -0.35
N VAL A 65 -4.17 -6.07 -0.59
CA VAL A 65 -3.80 -7.16 0.32
C VAL A 65 -2.57 -7.88 -0.21
N LEU A 66 -1.54 -8.00 0.62
CA LEU A 66 -0.35 -8.81 0.35
C LEU A 66 -0.45 -10.15 1.06
N THR A 67 -0.09 -11.22 0.37
CA THR A 67 0.14 -12.53 0.96
C THR A 67 1.63 -12.83 0.95
N TYR A 68 2.24 -12.92 2.12
CA TYR A 68 3.63 -13.29 2.30
C TYR A 68 3.74 -14.80 2.50
N ASN A 69 4.61 -15.45 1.73
CA ASN A 69 4.89 -16.87 1.83
C ASN A 69 6.39 -17.11 1.59
N TYR A 70 7.18 -16.94 2.64
CA TYR A 70 8.63 -17.12 2.58
C TYR A 70 9.03 -18.56 2.89
N PRO A 71 10.01 -19.13 2.18
CA PRO A 71 10.52 -20.47 2.50
C PRO A 71 11.37 -20.47 3.76
N ILE A 72 11.46 -21.62 4.44
CA ILE A 72 12.33 -21.79 5.62
C ILE A 72 13.79 -21.41 5.35
N SER A 73 14.27 -21.55 4.11
CA SER A 73 15.63 -21.20 3.70
C SER A 73 15.97 -19.70 3.85
N MET A 74 14.96 -18.84 4.07
CA MET A 74 15.13 -17.40 4.30
C MET A 74 15.01 -17.00 5.78
N SER A 75 14.79 -17.95 6.68
CA SER A 75 14.87 -17.67 8.12
C SER A 75 16.32 -17.32 8.48
N GLY A 76 16.54 -16.18 9.16
CA GLY A 76 17.86 -15.81 9.66
C GLY A 76 18.45 -16.95 10.48
N ARG A 77 19.75 -17.23 10.29
CA ARG A 77 20.50 -18.15 11.17
C ARG A 77 20.59 -17.60 12.59
#